data_AF-A0AA85IXL9-F1
#
_entry.id   AF-A0AA85IXL9-F1
#
_cell.length_a   1.000
_cell.length_b   1.000
_cell.length_c   1.000
_cell.angle_alpha   90.00
_cell.angle_beta   90.00
_cell.angle_gamma   90.00
#
_symmetry.space_group_name_H-M   'P 1'
#
loop_
_entity.id
_entity.type
_entity.pdbx_description
1 polymer ?
#
loop_
_entity_poly.entity_id
_entity_poly.type
_entity_poly.pdbx_seq_one_letter_code
_entity_poly.pdbx_strand_id
1 'polypeptide(L)'
;MLYKCEDELGLKKINAQIKSEIKNLNAIYNQTPLSCKSPISMWKFFNEITGNKTLSFFTRKITSSRPVKPRGNPESLPSSIGDPLSCPDYFGLKNLVSIPELFHARVHFGHRSVLRNDYMIPYIYGCRQGVDIIDLDQTHSLLFDALNFAAHVAYRQGIILFMYSNKQMLPLVERTAETVGEYSYCRKWEGGVFTNSSNVFHDSVRLPDLVIFLSTCNSISRPHAAVRDAAKMLIPTVGVVDTNSDPRLITYPVPGNDDSPTSVRLFCALFSEAVARGKRSASRDNLLKQQWLRQSESSKNSELIKSATS
;
A
#
# COMPACT_ATOMS: atom_id res chain seq x y z
N MET A 1 22.20 7.44 -47.37
CA MET A 1 22.58 8.74 -46.78
C MET A 1 22.46 8.62 -45.27
N LEU A 2 23.60 8.65 -44.58
CA LEU A 2 23.68 8.66 -43.12
C LEU A 2 23.55 10.11 -42.64
N TYR A 3 22.56 10.41 -41.79
CA TYR A 3 22.56 11.63 -41.01
C TYR A 3 23.29 11.38 -39.69
N LYS A 4 24.31 12.20 -39.42
CA LYS A 4 25.11 12.22 -38.19
C LYS A 4 25.06 13.63 -37.61
N CYS A 5 24.93 13.69 -36.28
CA CYS A 5 25.54 14.66 -35.38
C CYS A 5 24.85 16.04 -35.17
N GLU A 6 24.03 16.18 -34.11
CA GLU A 6 23.78 17.48 -33.43
C GLU A 6 23.66 17.45 -31.88
N ASP A 7 23.87 16.33 -31.18
CA ASP A 7 23.49 16.24 -29.74
C ASP A 7 24.60 16.53 -28.70
N GLU A 8 25.87 16.66 -29.09
CA GLU A 8 26.95 16.87 -28.09
C GLU A 8 26.98 18.28 -27.49
N LEU A 9 26.46 19.28 -28.20
CA LEU A 9 26.49 20.67 -27.74
C LEU A 9 25.44 20.94 -26.65
N GLY A 10 24.30 20.23 -26.70
CA GLY A 10 23.21 20.35 -25.73
C GLY A 10 23.58 19.78 -24.35
N LEU A 11 24.21 18.61 -24.33
CA LEU A 11 24.68 17.96 -23.10
C LEU A 11 25.74 18.77 -22.35
N LYS A 12 26.61 19.48 -23.07
CA LYS A 12 27.61 20.37 -22.44
C LYS A 12 26.98 21.61 -21.80
N LYS A 13 25.94 22.18 -22.41
CA LYS A 13 25.20 23.33 -21.83
C LYS A 13 24.43 22.94 -20.57
N ILE A 14 23.77 21.79 -20.57
CA ILE A 14 23.03 21.27 -19.40
C ILE A 14 24.00 21.01 -18.23
N ASN A 15 25.13 20.36 -18.49
CA ASN A 15 26.13 20.09 -17.45
C ASN A 15 26.79 21.35 -16.89
N ALA A 16 26.95 22.40 -17.69
CA ALA A 16 27.44 23.70 -17.21
C ALA A 16 26.42 24.40 -16.31
N GLN A 17 25.12 24.31 -16.66
CA GLN A 17 24.04 24.89 -15.87
C GLN A 17 23.89 24.21 -14.51
N ILE A 18 23.93 22.87 -14.47
CA ILE A 18 23.89 22.09 -13.21
C ILE A 18 25.08 22.44 -12.31
N LYS A 19 26.30 22.58 -12.87
CA LYS A 19 27.49 22.97 -12.09
C LYS A 19 27.36 24.38 -11.50
N SER A 20 26.70 25.30 -12.21
CA SER A 20 26.45 26.65 -11.71
C SER A 20 25.42 26.68 -10.58
N GLU A 21 24.36 25.86 -10.65
CA GLU A 21 23.35 25.74 -9.61
C GLU A 21 23.91 25.09 -8.33
N ILE A 22 24.74 24.05 -8.46
CA ILE A 22 25.44 23.42 -7.33
C ILE A 22 26.37 24.42 -6.63
N LYS A 23 27.04 25.29 -7.40
CA LYS A 23 27.90 26.35 -6.83
C LYS A 23 27.08 27.38 -6.05
N ASN A 24 25.89 27.74 -6.55
CA ASN A 24 24.97 28.66 -5.86
C ASN A 24 24.40 28.04 -4.58
N LEU A 25 24.02 26.76 -4.59
CA LEU A 25 23.53 26.05 -3.39
C LEU A 25 24.60 25.96 -2.29
N ASN A 26 25.86 25.70 -2.67
CA ASN A 26 26.97 25.69 -1.73
C ASN A 26 27.27 27.09 -1.17
N ALA A 27 27.09 28.15 -1.95
CA ALA A 27 27.23 29.52 -1.47
C ALA A 27 26.13 29.89 -0.45
N ILE A 28 24.89 29.48 -0.71
CA ILE A 28 23.75 29.67 0.21
C ILE A 28 23.96 28.89 1.51
N TYR A 29 24.42 27.64 1.44
CA TYR A 29 24.71 26.80 2.61
C TYR A 29 25.78 27.41 3.53
N ASN A 30 26.76 28.11 2.96
CA ASN A 30 27.85 28.76 3.70
C ASN A 30 27.49 30.14 4.26
N GLN A 31 26.36 30.72 3.87
CA GLN A 31 25.86 32.01 4.37
C GLN A 31 24.76 31.87 5.45
N THR A 32 24.33 30.65 5.75
CA THR A 32 23.32 30.39 6.79
C THR A 32 23.94 30.38 8.20
N PRO A 33 23.39 31.16 9.16
CA PRO A 33 23.92 31.22 10.52
C PRO A 33 23.80 29.88 11.27
N LEU A 34 24.79 29.61 12.11
CA LEU A 34 25.08 28.33 12.79
C LEU A 34 23.98 27.80 13.75
N SER A 35 22.92 28.56 14.04
CA SER A 35 21.89 28.15 15.00
C SER A 35 20.80 27.23 14.43
N CYS A 36 20.88 26.87 13.14
CA CYS A 36 19.89 26.01 12.46
C CYS A 36 20.50 24.71 11.91
N LYS A 37 21.60 24.22 12.49
CA LYS A 37 22.23 22.93 12.14
C LYS A 37 22.26 22.04 13.39
N SER A 38 21.27 21.16 13.57
CA SER A 38 21.27 20.21 14.68
C SER A 38 21.94 18.88 14.32
N PRO A 39 22.60 18.21 15.29
CA PRO A 39 23.81 17.44 15.07
C PRO A 39 23.64 15.99 15.57
N ILE A 40 22.84 15.19 14.86
CA ILE A 40 22.78 13.72 15.08
C ILE A 40 23.45 12.95 13.93
N SER A 41 23.68 13.58 12.77
CA SER A 41 24.45 13.01 11.65
C SER A 41 25.95 13.34 11.68
N MET A 42 26.41 14.14 12.66
CA MET A 42 27.81 14.56 12.85
C MET A 42 28.70 13.44 13.48
N TRP A 43 28.08 12.41 14.06
CA TRP A 43 28.77 11.33 14.80
C TRP A 43 29.37 10.25 13.89
N LYS A 44 28.93 10.14 12.63
CA LYS A 44 29.51 9.20 11.66
C LYS A 44 30.78 9.72 10.97
N PHE A 45 30.98 11.04 10.96
CA PHE A 45 32.14 11.66 10.31
C PHE A 45 33.39 11.67 11.18
N PHE A 46 33.24 11.56 12.51
CA PHE A 46 34.36 11.69 13.46
C PHE A 46 35.16 10.39 13.67
N ASN A 47 34.62 9.22 13.34
CA ASN A 47 35.26 7.92 13.58
C ASN A 47 36.10 7.37 12.41
N GLU A 48 36.19 8.10 11.30
CA GLU A 48 36.90 7.65 10.09
C GLU A 48 38.24 8.39 9.86
N ILE A 49 38.54 9.43 10.64
CA ILE A 49 39.74 10.28 10.45
C ILE A 49 40.90 9.96 11.40
N THR A 50 40.66 9.35 12.56
CA THR A 50 41.75 9.05 13.52
C THR A 50 42.13 7.58 13.52
N GLY A 51 42.91 7.17 12.54
CA GLY A 51 43.65 5.91 12.60
C GLY A 51 44.96 6.08 13.37
N ASN A 52 45.02 5.67 14.65
CA ASN A 52 46.09 4.80 15.13
C ASN A 52 45.88 4.21 16.54
N LYS A 53 46.53 3.05 16.70
CA LYS A 53 46.46 2.03 17.76
C LYS A 53 47.07 2.49 19.09
N THR A 54 46.57 1.94 20.21
CA THR A 54 47.30 0.94 21.04
C THR A 54 46.49 0.44 22.24
N LEU A 55 46.57 -0.87 22.49
CA LEU A 55 46.49 -1.63 23.77
C LEU A 55 45.16 -1.54 24.56
N SER A 56 44.60 -2.58 25.18
CA SER A 56 44.86 -4.01 25.26
C SER A 56 43.73 -4.63 26.10
N PHE A 57 43.48 -5.93 25.95
CA PHE A 57 42.73 -6.80 26.87
C PHE A 57 41.25 -6.47 27.17
N PHE A 58 40.35 -6.99 26.32
CA PHE A 58 39.39 -8.03 26.74
C PHE A 58 38.73 -8.66 25.51
N THR A 59 39.38 -9.64 24.90
CA THR A 59 38.74 -10.47 23.86
C THR A 59 37.72 -11.39 24.52
N ARG A 60 36.44 -11.00 24.54
CA ARG A 60 35.38 -12.00 24.60
C ARG A 60 35.38 -12.69 23.24
N LYS A 61 35.87 -13.93 23.20
CA LYS A 61 35.75 -14.82 22.02
C LYS A 61 34.27 -14.86 21.62
N ILE A 62 33.89 -14.08 20.62
CA ILE A 62 32.69 -14.38 19.83
C ILE A 62 33.13 -15.54 18.94
N THR A 63 32.89 -16.76 19.43
CA THR A 63 32.96 -17.94 18.58
C THR A 63 32.06 -17.66 17.39
N SER A 64 32.64 -17.68 16.19
CA SER A 64 31.88 -17.69 14.94
C SER A 64 31.05 -18.97 14.91
N SER A 65 29.85 -18.93 15.49
CA SER A 65 28.87 -19.96 15.21
C SER A 65 28.54 -19.79 13.73
N ARG A 66 28.91 -20.79 12.93
CA ARG A 66 28.38 -20.97 11.58
C ARG A 66 26.87 -20.73 11.64
N PRO A 67 26.25 -20.11 10.62
CA PRO A 67 24.80 -20.00 10.59
C PRO A 67 24.24 -21.41 10.73
N VAL A 68 23.61 -21.67 11.87
CA VAL A 68 22.91 -22.92 12.10
C VAL A 68 21.78 -22.89 11.10
N LYS A 69 21.88 -23.69 10.02
CA LYS A 69 20.71 -24.05 9.24
C LYS A 69 19.68 -24.52 10.26
N PRO A 70 18.50 -23.88 10.38
CA PRO A 70 17.49 -24.36 11.29
C PRO A 70 17.26 -25.83 10.94
N ARG A 71 17.43 -26.71 11.94
CA ARG A 71 17.07 -28.12 11.80
C ARG A 71 15.57 -28.10 11.51
N GLY A 72 15.23 -28.24 10.23
CA GLY A 72 13.85 -28.21 9.80
C GLY A 72 13.11 -29.33 10.49
N ASN A 73 12.10 -28.98 11.28
CA ASN A 73 11.03 -29.92 11.54
C ASN A 73 10.48 -30.35 10.16
N PRO A 74 10.23 -31.64 9.92
CA PRO A 74 9.74 -32.14 8.63
C PRO A 74 8.35 -31.60 8.21
N GLU A 75 7.77 -30.69 8.99
CA GLU A 75 6.49 -30.00 8.72
C GLU A 75 6.65 -28.54 8.23
N SER A 76 7.87 -28.02 8.09
CA SER A 76 8.04 -26.66 7.55
C SER A 76 7.68 -26.64 6.07
N LEU A 77 6.75 -25.74 5.69
CA LEU A 77 6.42 -25.39 4.29
C LEU A 77 7.70 -25.26 3.44
N PRO A 78 7.64 -25.57 2.13
CA PRO A 78 8.81 -25.47 1.27
C PRO A 78 9.42 -24.08 1.36
N SER A 79 10.75 -23.97 1.42
CA SER A 79 11.49 -22.70 1.55
C SER A 79 11.21 -21.69 0.43
N SER A 80 10.56 -22.12 -0.66
CA SER A 80 10.07 -21.29 -1.75
C SER A 80 8.77 -20.54 -1.42
N ILE A 81 8.01 -20.99 -0.44
CA ILE A 81 6.80 -20.33 0.07
C ILE A 81 7.17 -19.70 1.42
N GLY A 82 7.61 -18.45 1.37
CA GLY A 82 7.79 -17.64 2.57
C GLY A 82 6.45 -17.33 3.24
N ASP A 83 6.49 -17.01 4.54
CA ASP A 83 5.34 -16.43 5.21
C ASP A 83 5.01 -15.07 4.56
N PRO A 84 3.80 -14.87 4.00
CA PRO A 84 3.43 -13.62 3.36
C PRO A 84 3.52 -12.41 4.30
N LEU A 85 3.42 -12.59 5.62
CA LEU A 85 3.50 -11.51 6.60
C LEU A 85 4.93 -11.10 6.94
N SER A 86 5.93 -11.91 6.60
CA SER A 86 7.33 -11.63 6.89
C SER A 86 7.91 -10.53 5.99
N CYS A 87 7.39 -10.41 4.77
CA CYS A 87 7.82 -9.44 3.77
C CYS A 87 6.86 -8.24 3.73
N PRO A 88 7.35 -6.98 3.84
CA PRO A 88 6.48 -5.81 3.80
C PRO A 88 5.83 -5.57 2.42
N ASP A 89 6.43 -6.09 1.34
CA ASP A 89 5.88 -6.03 -0.01
C ASP A 89 5.93 -7.41 -0.68
N TYR A 90 5.08 -8.32 -0.19
CA TYR A 90 5.01 -9.69 -0.72
C TYR A 90 4.44 -9.74 -2.15
N PHE A 91 3.56 -8.81 -2.51
CA PHE A 91 2.85 -8.81 -3.80
C PHE A 91 3.46 -7.89 -4.86
N GLY A 92 4.56 -7.20 -4.54
CA GLY A 92 5.27 -6.30 -5.46
C GLY A 92 4.47 -5.03 -5.80
N LEU A 93 3.73 -4.48 -4.83
CA LEU A 93 2.80 -3.36 -5.00
C LEU A 93 3.52 -2.00 -5.01
N LYS A 94 4.76 -1.89 -4.53
CA LYS A 94 5.48 -0.60 -4.52
C LYS A 94 5.59 0.04 -5.90
N ASN A 95 5.74 -0.78 -6.94
CA ASN A 95 5.85 -0.31 -8.32
C ASN A 95 4.49 0.05 -8.95
N LEU A 96 3.39 -0.28 -8.28
CA LEU A 96 2.03 -0.01 -8.77
C LEU A 96 1.59 1.43 -8.48
N VAL A 97 2.16 2.08 -7.44
CA VAL A 97 1.78 3.43 -7.03
C VAL A 97 2.89 4.42 -7.33
N SER A 98 2.61 5.39 -8.18
CA SER A 98 3.55 6.44 -8.59
C SER A 98 2.98 7.83 -8.23
N ILE A 99 3.78 8.67 -7.56
CA ILE A 99 3.38 10.05 -7.21
C ILE A 99 3.03 10.88 -8.46
N PRO A 100 3.84 10.84 -9.55
CA PRO A 100 3.44 11.46 -10.82
C PRO A 100 2.06 11.02 -11.30
N GLU A 101 1.73 9.74 -11.21
CA GLU A 101 0.43 9.23 -11.66
C GLU A 101 -0.73 9.78 -10.81
N LEU A 102 -0.57 9.82 -9.48
CA LEU A 102 -1.53 10.45 -8.56
C LEU A 102 -1.73 11.94 -8.88
N PHE A 103 -0.65 12.64 -9.23
CA PHE A 103 -0.70 14.05 -9.63
C PHE A 103 -1.48 14.25 -10.92
N HIS A 104 -1.17 13.50 -11.99
CA HIS A 104 -1.86 13.58 -13.28
C HIS A 104 -3.34 13.16 -13.17
N ALA A 105 -3.65 12.22 -12.27
CA ALA A 105 -5.01 11.78 -11.99
C ALA A 105 -5.82 12.75 -11.12
N ARG A 106 -5.26 13.91 -10.75
CA ARG A 106 -5.95 14.97 -9.98
C ARG A 106 -6.34 14.55 -8.55
N VAL A 107 -5.61 13.61 -7.96
CA VAL A 107 -5.88 13.10 -6.60
C VAL A 107 -5.64 14.17 -5.53
N HIS A 108 -4.76 15.14 -5.79
CA HIS A 108 -4.39 16.19 -4.85
C HIS A 108 -5.44 17.31 -4.67
N PHE A 109 -6.47 17.37 -5.52
CA PHE A 109 -7.50 18.40 -5.40
C PHE A 109 -8.52 18.02 -4.34
N GLY A 110 -8.71 18.89 -3.35
CA GLY A 110 -9.82 18.80 -2.41
C GLY A 110 -10.94 19.78 -2.72
N HIS A 111 -11.84 19.93 -1.75
CA HIS A 111 -12.94 20.89 -1.76
C HIS A 111 -12.48 22.31 -1.37
N ARG A 112 -13.44 23.24 -1.34
CA ARG A 112 -13.21 24.58 -0.78
C ARG A 112 -12.90 24.50 0.71
N SER A 113 -12.00 25.36 1.18
CA SER A 113 -11.55 25.40 2.58
C SER A 113 -12.68 25.60 3.60
N VAL A 114 -13.82 26.14 3.17
CA VAL A 114 -15.03 26.31 4.00
C VAL A 114 -15.72 24.98 4.31
N LEU A 115 -15.58 23.98 3.43
CA LEU A 115 -16.16 22.64 3.60
C LEU A 115 -15.20 21.67 4.27
N ARG A 116 -14.01 22.15 4.65
CA ARG A 116 -12.96 21.33 5.26
C ARG A 116 -13.43 20.77 6.60
N ASN A 117 -13.14 19.49 6.82
CA ASN A 117 -13.25 18.86 8.13
C ASN A 117 -11.95 19.06 8.92
N ASP A 118 -12.05 19.39 10.20
CA ASP A 118 -10.90 19.62 11.08
C ASP A 118 -9.99 18.38 11.18
N TYR A 119 -10.56 17.18 11.14
CA TYR A 119 -9.78 15.94 11.19
C TYR A 119 -8.97 15.67 9.92
N MET A 120 -9.26 16.37 8.82
CA MET A 120 -8.50 16.26 7.57
C MET A 120 -7.30 17.21 7.51
N ILE A 121 -7.18 18.16 8.45
CA ILE A 121 -6.07 19.14 8.49
C ILE A 121 -4.68 18.50 8.35
N PRO A 122 -4.35 17.37 9.02
CA PRO A 122 -3.02 16.76 8.92
C PRO A 122 -2.65 16.25 7.52
N TYR A 123 -3.65 15.88 6.71
CA TYR A 123 -3.47 15.34 5.36
C TYR A 123 -3.47 16.43 4.28
N ILE A 124 -3.77 17.68 4.66
CA ILE A 124 -3.83 18.82 3.73
C ILE A 124 -2.46 19.49 3.70
N TYR A 125 -1.87 19.54 2.52
CA TYR A 125 -0.59 20.23 2.26
C TYR A 125 -0.75 21.75 2.37
N GLY A 126 -1.86 22.29 1.87
CA GLY A 126 -2.12 23.73 1.91
C GLY A 126 -3.40 24.13 1.20
N CYS A 127 -3.61 25.43 1.02
CA CYS A 127 -4.78 25.97 0.34
C CYS A 127 -4.35 26.97 -0.74
N ARG A 128 -4.89 26.84 -1.95
CA ARG A 128 -4.63 27.73 -3.09
C ARG A 128 -5.94 28.30 -3.60
N GLN A 129 -6.09 29.63 -3.57
CA GLN A 129 -7.31 30.32 -4.02
C GLN A 129 -8.60 29.79 -3.33
N GLY A 130 -8.50 29.41 -2.06
CA GLY A 130 -9.63 28.89 -1.29
C GLY A 130 -9.98 27.41 -1.57
N VAL A 131 -9.18 26.70 -2.38
CA VAL A 131 -9.29 25.25 -2.61
C VAL A 131 -8.16 24.53 -1.90
N ASP A 132 -8.50 23.46 -1.20
CA ASP A 132 -7.53 22.67 -0.45
C ASP A 132 -6.75 21.72 -1.34
N ILE A 133 -5.47 21.56 -1.02
CA ILE A 133 -4.53 20.67 -1.71
C ILE A 133 -4.11 19.58 -0.73
N ILE A 134 -4.34 18.34 -1.11
CA ILE A 134 -4.01 17.14 -0.34
C ILE A 134 -2.52 16.81 -0.55
N ASP A 135 -1.86 16.38 0.52
CA ASP A 135 -0.46 15.93 0.50
C ASP A 135 -0.33 14.53 -0.13
N LEU A 136 0.26 14.47 -1.33
CA LEU A 136 0.42 13.24 -2.09
C LEU A 136 1.47 12.29 -1.51
N ASP A 137 2.44 12.77 -0.73
CA ASP A 137 3.46 11.90 -0.12
C ASP A 137 2.82 11.05 0.98
N GLN A 138 1.93 11.67 1.76
CA GLN A 138 1.09 10.97 2.73
C GLN A 138 0.09 10.03 2.03
N THR A 139 -0.58 10.50 0.97
CA THR A 139 -1.47 9.66 0.16
C THR A 139 -0.75 8.42 -0.34
N HIS A 140 0.46 8.56 -0.88
CA HIS A 140 1.25 7.46 -1.44
C HIS A 140 1.52 6.37 -0.39
N SER A 141 1.96 6.78 0.80
CA SER A 141 2.27 5.87 1.90
C SER A 141 1.03 5.13 2.39
N LEU A 142 -0.07 5.86 2.65
CA LEU A 142 -1.32 5.28 3.15
C LEU A 142 -2.02 4.41 2.10
N LEU A 143 -1.94 4.79 0.83
CA LEU A 143 -2.47 4.00 -0.28
C LEU A 143 -1.70 2.69 -0.44
N PHE A 144 -0.37 2.70 -0.28
CA PHE A 144 0.41 1.46 -0.28
C PHE A 144 -0.04 0.50 0.81
N ASP A 145 -0.21 0.99 2.05
CA ASP A 145 -0.68 0.17 3.17
C ASP A 145 -2.09 -0.39 2.92
N ALA A 146 -3.00 0.43 2.39
CA ALA A 146 -4.35 0.02 2.03
C ALA A 146 -4.38 -1.07 0.94
N LEU A 147 -3.57 -0.91 -0.12
CA LEU A 147 -3.46 -1.89 -1.19
C LEU A 147 -2.83 -3.20 -0.70
N ASN A 148 -1.81 -3.11 0.16
CA ASN A 148 -1.17 -4.27 0.75
C ASN A 148 -2.16 -5.05 1.62
N PHE A 149 -2.93 -4.35 2.46
CA PHE A 149 -3.97 -4.97 3.27
C PHE A 149 -5.04 -5.67 2.41
N ALA A 150 -5.54 -4.99 1.37
CA ALA A 150 -6.51 -5.57 0.44
C ALA A 150 -5.96 -6.82 -0.28
N ALA A 151 -4.70 -6.79 -0.71
CA ALA A 151 -4.04 -7.94 -1.34
C ALA A 151 -3.88 -9.12 -0.37
N HIS A 152 -3.59 -8.87 0.91
CA HIS A 152 -3.56 -9.92 1.94
C HIS A 152 -4.93 -10.53 2.22
N VAL A 153 -6.00 -9.73 2.25
CA VAL A 153 -7.37 -10.24 2.41
C VAL A 153 -7.76 -11.11 1.21
N ALA A 154 -7.46 -10.65 -0.01
CA ALA A 154 -7.67 -11.41 -1.23
C ALA A 154 -6.87 -12.73 -1.26
N TYR A 155 -5.61 -12.69 -0.78
CA TYR A 155 -4.76 -13.87 -0.68
C TYR A 155 -5.35 -14.94 0.26
N ARG A 156 -6.04 -14.51 1.31
CA ARG A 156 -6.73 -15.38 2.28
C ARG A 156 -8.13 -15.80 1.85
N GLN A 157 -8.54 -15.50 0.61
CA GLN A 157 -9.89 -15.77 0.11
C GLN A 157 -10.99 -15.11 0.97
N GLY A 158 -10.69 -13.90 1.46
CA GLY A 158 -11.67 -13.07 2.16
C GLY A 158 -12.63 -12.39 1.20
N ILE A 159 -13.84 -12.08 1.66
CA ILE A 159 -14.86 -11.39 0.88
C ILE A 159 -14.56 -9.88 0.90
N ILE A 160 -14.36 -9.27 -0.27
CA ILE A 160 -14.17 -7.83 -0.41
C ILE A 160 -15.44 -7.20 -0.98
N LEU A 161 -15.92 -6.13 -0.33
CA LEU A 161 -17.06 -5.36 -0.78
C LEU A 161 -16.65 -3.95 -1.19
N PHE A 162 -16.84 -3.61 -2.47
CA PHE A 162 -16.68 -2.26 -2.99
C PHE A 162 -17.93 -1.42 -2.73
N MET A 163 -17.76 -0.25 -2.13
CA MET A 163 -18.84 0.70 -1.86
C MET A 163 -18.55 2.05 -2.50
N TYR A 164 -19.58 2.60 -3.13
CA TYR A 164 -19.49 3.90 -3.78
C TYR A 164 -20.86 4.59 -3.84
N SER A 165 -20.89 5.90 -3.60
CA SER A 165 -22.13 6.67 -3.48
C SER A 165 -22.46 7.52 -4.70
N ASN A 166 -21.46 7.91 -5.51
CA ASN A 166 -21.68 8.87 -6.59
C ASN A 166 -22.24 8.17 -7.84
N LYS A 167 -23.45 8.58 -8.21
CA LYS A 167 -24.24 7.99 -9.31
C LYS A 167 -23.53 8.00 -10.67
N GLN A 168 -22.67 8.97 -10.93
CA GLN A 168 -22.01 9.14 -12.23
C GLN A 168 -21.06 7.98 -12.57
N MET A 169 -20.33 7.48 -11.57
CA MET A 169 -19.28 6.49 -11.77
C MET A 169 -19.64 5.11 -11.18
N LEU A 170 -20.88 4.90 -10.70
CA LEU A 170 -21.33 3.58 -10.20
C LEU A 170 -21.07 2.43 -11.18
N PRO A 171 -21.38 2.55 -12.49
CA PRO A 171 -21.19 1.43 -13.40
C PRO A 171 -19.72 1.03 -13.55
N LEU A 172 -18.79 1.96 -13.34
CA LEU A 172 -17.36 1.64 -13.36
C LEU A 172 -17.00 0.75 -12.17
N VAL A 173 -17.49 1.09 -10.98
CA VAL A 173 -17.21 0.36 -9.75
C VAL A 173 -17.82 -1.04 -9.81
N GLU A 174 -19.07 -1.16 -10.27
CA GLU A 174 -19.76 -2.45 -10.46
C GLU A 174 -18.97 -3.35 -11.43
N ARG A 175 -18.55 -2.83 -12.60
CA ARG A 175 -17.73 -3.59 -13.55
C ARG A 175 -16.35 -3.96 -13.01
N THR A 176 -15.75 -3.09 -12.21
CA THR A 176 -14.43 -3.34 -11.60
C THR A 176 -14.52 -4.50 -10.62
N ALA A 177 -15.55 -4.50 -9.76
CA ALA A 177 -15.80 -5.60 -8.83
C ALA A 177 -16.07 -6.91 -9.58
N GLU A 178 -16.91 -6.87 -10.62
CA GLU A 178 -17.21 -8.04 -11.47
C GLU A 178 -15.95 -8.60 -12.15
N THR A 179 -15.09 -7.74 -12.71
CA THR A 179 -13.85 -8.14 -13.40
C THR A 179 -12.90 -8.88 -12.47
N VAL A 180 -12.83 -8.47 -11.20
CA VAL A 180 -11.96 -9.07 -10.19
C VAL A 180 -12.63 -10.30 -9.54
N GLY A 181 -13.94 -10.45 -9.70
CA GLY A 181 -14.75 -11.47 -9.01
C GLY A 181 -14.92 -11.16 -7.52
N GLU A 182 -15.17 -9.89 -7.19
CA GLU A 182 -15.55 -9.40 -5.86
C GLU A 182 -16.94 -8.77 -5.90
N TYR A 183 -17.48 -8.39 -4.74
CA TYR A 183 -18.82 -7.83 -4.64
C TYR A 183 -18.80 -6.31 -4.64
N SER A 184 -19.89 -5.69 -5.10
CA SER A 184 -20.10 -4.24 -4.97
C SER A 184 -21.47 -3.92 -4.42
N TYR A 185 -21.55 -2.90 -3.57
CA TYR A 185 -22.79 -2.32 -3.10
C TYR A 185 -22.82 -0.83 -3.46
N CYS A 186 -23.47 -0.53 -4.60
CA CYS A 186 -23.58 0.82 -5.16
C CYS A 186 -25.01 1.40 -5.06
N ARG A 187 -25.94 0.65 -4.46
CA ARG A 187 -27.34 1.07 -4.30
C ARG A 187 -27.50 1.88 -3.01
N LYS A 188 -28.68 2.47 -2.84
CA LYS A 188 -29.02 3.19 -1.62
C LYS A 188 -28.89 2.25 -0.42
N TRP A 189 -28.19 2.69 0.61
CA TRP A 189 -28.05 1.93 1.86
C TRP A 189 -29.36 1.95 2.63
N GLU A 190 -30.04 0.80 2.69
CA GLU A 190 -31.33 0.64 3.41
C GLU A 190 -31.15 0.48 4.93
N GLY A 191 -29.90 0.42 5.43
CA GLY A 191 -29.61 0.16 6.84
C GLY A 191 -29.85 -1.31 7.22
N GLY A 192 -29.23 -1.76 8.31
CA GLY A 192 -29.42 -3.14 8.79
C GLY A 192 -28.72 -4.23 7.97
N VAL A 193 -28.11 -3.90 6.82
CA VAL A 193 -27.41 -4.87 5.95
C VAL A 193 -26.30 -5.62 6.69
N PHE A 194 -25.52 -4.93 7.53
CA PHE A 194 -24.48 -5.57 8.35
C PHE A 194 -24.98 -5.95 9.75
N THR A 195 -25.77 -5.11 10.40
CA THR A 195 -26.17 -5.30 11.80
C THR A 195 -27.36 -6.25 11.99
N ASN A 196 -28.22 -6.39 10.98
CA ASN A 196 -29.42 -7.23 10.99
C ASN A 196 -29.49 -8.07 9.70
N SER A 197 -28.35 -8.65 9.31
CA SER A 197 -28.19 -9.35 8.03
C SER A 197 -29.15 -10.53 7.89
N SER A 198 -29.39 -11.30 8.95
CA SER A 198 -30.30 -12.45 8.95
C SER A 198 -31.73 -12.08 8.53
N ASN A 199 -32.23 -10.92 8.97
CA ASN A 199 -33.57 -10.46 8.60
C ASN A 199 -33.60 -9.81 7.21
N VAL A 200 -32.51 -9.14 6.79
CA VAL A 200 -32.43 -8.49 5.48
C VAL A 200 -32.31 -9.51 4.35
N PHE A 201 -31.50 -10.56 4.55
CA PHE A 201 -31.26 -11.59 3.55
C PHE A 201 -32.16 -12.82 3.71
N HIS A 202 -32.93 -12.90 4.81
CA HIS A 202 -33.77 -14.04 5.18
C HIS A 202 -33.00 -15.37 5.30
N ASP A 203 -31.68 -15.31 5.45
CA ASP A 203 -30.80 -16.47 5.55
C ASP A 203 -29.54 -16.13 6.36
N SER A 204 -28.83 -17.17 6.82
CA SER A 204 -27.51 -17.06 7.39
C SER A 204 -26.49 -16.71 6.31
N VAL A 205 -25.99 -15.46 6.34
CA VAL A 205 -25.03 -14.96 5.37
C VAL A 205 -23.64 -14.76 5.99
N ARG A 206 -22.60 -15.00 5.19
CA ARG A 206 -21.24 -14.59 5.53
C ARG A 206 -21.07 -13.10 5.20
N LEU A 207 -20.69 -12.31 6.21
CA LEU A 207 -20.40 -10.88 6.05
C LEU A 207 -19.06 -10.66 5.33
N PRO A 208 -18.85 -9.47 4.73
CA PRO A 208 -17.57 -9.14 4.12
C PRO A 208 -16.45 -9.04 5.16
N ASP A 209 -15.27 -9.52 4.79
CA ASP A 209 -14.06 -9.45 5.62
C ASP A 209 -13.33 -8.11 5.44
N LEU A 210 -13.59 -7.40 4.34
CA LEU A 210 -13.07 -6.06 4.04
C LEU A 210 -14.10 -5.25 3.26
N VAL A 211 -14.28 -3.99 3.64
CA VAL A 211 -15.07 -3.03 2.86
C VAL A 211 -14.15 -1.93 2.33
N ILE A 212 -14.20 -1.68 1.02
CA ILE A 212 -13.46 -0.63 0.34
C ILE A 212 -14.44 0.47 -0.07
N PHE A 213 -14.33 1.64 0.55
CA PHE A 213 -15.07 2.84 0.20
C PHE A 213 -14.27 3.66 -0.80
N LEU A 214 -14.76 3.77 -2.04
CA LEU A 214 -14.20 4.70 -3.03
C LEU A 214 -14.63 6.15 -2.77
N SER A 215 -15.70 6.33 -2.00
CA SER A 215 -16.12 7.61 -1.42
C SER A 215 -16.77 7.31 -0.08
N THR A 216 -16.37 8.05 0.95
CA THR A 216 -16.82 7.84 2.34
C THR A 216 -18.07 8.66 2.69
N CYS A 217 -18.37 9.66 1.86
CA CYS A 217 -19.57 10.46 1.94
C CYS A 217 -20.71 9.85 1.10
N ASN A 218 -21.95 10.15 1.49
CA ASN A 218 -23.12 9.88 0.69
C ASN A 218 -23.41 11.03 -0.29
N SER A 219 -24.44 10.92 -1.12
CA SER A 219 -24.81 11.97 -2.09
C SER A 219 -25.19 13.32 -1.48
N ILE A 220 -25.34 13.40 -0.15
CA ILE A 220 -25.69 14.63 0.60
C ILE A 220 -24.48 15.10 1.43
N SER A 221 -23.26 14.66 1.10
CA SER A 221 -22.02 15.03 1.81
C SER A 221 -22.05 14.73 3.32
N ARG A 222 -22.78 13.68 3.72
CA ARG A 222 -22.77 13.15 5.09
C ARG A 222 -22.01 11.83 5.13
N PRO A 223 -21.40 11.46 6.27
CA PRO A 223 -20.73 10.17 6.42
C PRO A 223 -21.66 9.01 6.04
N HIS A 224 -21.17 8.09 5.23
CA HIS A 224 -21.96 6.94 4.79
C HIS A 224 -22.25 6.02 5.98
N ALA A 225 -23.53 5.64 6.17
CA ALA A 225 -23.96 4.87 7.34
C ALA A 225 -23.25 3.51 7.46
N ALA A 226 -22.87 2.90 6.33
CA ALA A 226 -22.10 1.66 6.33
C ALA A 226 -20.72 1.76 6.98
N VAL A 227 -20.09 2.94 7.06
CA VAL A 227 -18.82 3.12 7.79
C VAL A 227 -19.04 2.84 9.27
N ARG A 228 -20.10 3.40 9.85
CA ARG A 228 -20.49 3.17 11.24
C ARG A 228 -20.91 1.71 11.46
N ASP A 229 -21.68 1.14 10.52
CA ASP A 229 -22.18 -0.23 10.66
C ASP A 229 -21.04 -1.25 10.54
N ALA A 230 -20.05 -1.02 9.66
CA ALA A 230 -18.84 -1.84 9.56
C ALA A 230 -18.01 -1.78 10.85
N ALA A 231 -17.82 -0.59 11.42
CA ALA A 231 -17.13 -0.42 12.69
C ALA A 231 -17.81 -1.19 13.85
N LYS A 232 -19.15 -1.20 13.88
CA LYS A 232 -19.92 -1.99 14.88
C LYS A 232 -19.72 -3.50 14.71
N MET A 233 -19.59 -3.97 13.48
CA MET A 233 -19.40 -5.38 13.16
C MET A 233 -17.92 -5.81 13.15
N LEU A 234 -17.01 -4.92 13.55
CA LEU A 234 -15.56 -5.16 13.57
C LEU A 234 -14.99 -5.54 12.19
N ILE A 235 -15.60 -5.01 11.13
CA ILE A 235 -15.15 -5.22 9.75
C ILE A 235 -14.14 -4.10 9.42
N PRO A 236 -12.90 -4.42 9.03
CA PRO A 236 -11.92 -3.41 8.65
C PRO A 236 -12.34 -2.68 7.38
N THR A 237 -12.08 -1.38 7.35
CA THR A 237 -12.48 -0.50 6.25
C THR A 237 -11.28 0.21 5.65
N VAL A 238 -11.19 0.16 4.33
CA VAL A 238 -10.30 1.02 3.54
C VAL A 238 -11.19 2.09 2.92
N GLY A 239 -10.80 3.36 2.98
CA GLY A 239 -11.64 4.44 2.47
C GLY A 239 -10.87 5.58 1.87
N VAL A 240 -11.24 5.99 0.65
CA VAL A 240 -10.78 7.26 0.07
C VAL A 240 -11.49 8.40 0.79
N VAL A 241 -10.71 9.23 1.47
CA VAL A 241 -11.19 10.37 2.25
C VAL A 241 -10.83 11.67 1.56
N ASP A 242 -11.84 12.47 1.23
CA ASP A 242 -11.63 13.84 0.80
C ASP A 242 -11.63 14.78 2.03
N THR A 243 -11.19 16.01 1.81
CA THR A 243 -11.13 17.17 2.70
C THR A 243 -12.39 17.44 3.52
N ASN A 244 -13.59 17.08 3.05
CA ASN A 244 -14.86 17.20 3.80
C ASN A 244 -15.24 15.94 4.61
N SER A 245 -14.51 14.83 4.43
CA SER A 245 -14.84 13.52 4.99
C SER A 245 -14.28 13.37 6.41
N ASP A 246 -14.81 12.42 7.20
CA ASP A 246 -14.31 12.10 8.54
C ASP A 246 -13.48 10.81 8.51
N PRO A 247 -12.15 10.88 8.70
CA PRO A 247 -11.26 9.72 8.60
C PRO A 247 -11.27 8.83 9.84
N ARG A 248 -11.83 9.27 10.99
CA ARG A 248 -11.61 8.63 12.30
C ARG A 248 -12.13 7.20 12.43
N LEU A 249 -13.22 6.87 11.74
CA LEU A 249 -13.84 5.53 11.80
C LEU A 249 -13.27 4.57 10.75
N ILE A 250 -12.37 5.04 9.88
CA ILE A 250 -11.82 4.25 8.79
C ILE A 250 -10.51 3.63 9.25
N THR A 251 -10.33 2.33 9.00
CA THR A 251 -9.12 1.60 9.44
C THR A 251 -7.90 2.03 8.65
N TYR A 252 -8.03 2.14 7.32
CA TYR A 252 -6.98 2.60 6.41
C TYR A 252 -7.52 3.77 5.58
N PRO A 253 -7.45 5.02 6.09
CA PRO A 253 -7.86 6.20 5.35
C PRO A 253 -6.83 6.54 4.28
N VAL A 254 -7.29 6.74 3.04
CA VAL A 254 -6.45 7.17 1.92
C VAL A 254 -6.89 8.58 1.52
N PRO A 255 -6.11 9.62 1.86
CA PRO A 255 -6.48 11.00 1.52
C PRO A 255 -6.39 11.20 0.01
N GLY A 256 -7.48 11.64 -0.62
CA GLY A 256 -7.50 11.86 -2.06
C GLY A 256 -8.87 12.29 -2.59
N ASN A 257 -8.86 12.83 -3.80
CA ASN A 257 -10.05 13.28 -4.52
C ASN A 257 -10.98 12.10 -4.91
N ASP A 258 -12.21 12.08 -4.39
CA ASP A 258 -13.24 11.09 -4.72
C ASP A 258 -14.29 11.58 -5.74
N ASP A 259 -14.21 12.85 -6.18
CA ASP A 259 -15.14 13.44 -7.15
C ASP A 259 -14.70 13.28 -8.61
N SER A 260 -13.38 13.37 -8.87
CA SER A 260 -12.89 13.38 -10.25
C SER A 260 -13.05 12.00 -10.91
N PRO A 261 -13.62 11.92 -12.13
CA PRO A 261 -13.69 10.65 -12.86
C PRO A 261 -12.31 10.02 -13.10
N THR A 262 -11.26 10.84 -13.24
CA THR A 262 -9.89 10.36 -13.45
C THR A 262 -9.30 9.75 -12.18
N SER A 263 -9.52 10.36 -11.02
CA SER A 263 -9.05 9.81 -9.74
C SER A 263 -9.78 8.52 -9.39
N VAL A 264 -11.10 8.49 -9.55
CA VAL A 264 -11.92 7.28 -9.30
C VAL A 264 -11.50 6.12 -10.21
N ARG A 265 -11.23 6.39 -11.49
CA ARG A 265 -10.68 5.37 -12.41
C ARG A 265 -9.33 4.84 -11.95
N LEU A 266 -8.44 5.72 -11.49
CA LEU A 266 -7.15 5.32 -10.97
C LEU A 266 -7.32 4.43 -9.73
N PHE A 267 -8.14 4.83 -8.76
CA PHE A 267 -8.40 4.01 -7.56
C PHE A 267 -8.99 2.65 -7.92
N CYS A 268 -10.01 2.59 -8.79
CA CYS A 268 -10.55 1.33 -9.29
C CYS A 268 -9.47 0.44 -9.91
N ALA A 269 -8.61 1.00 -10.77
CA ALA A 269 -7.52 0.26 -11.40
C ALA A 269 -6.53 -0.28 -10.36
N LEU A 270 -6.06 0.55 -9.43
CA LEU A 270 -5.11 0.17 -8.39
C LEU A 270 -5.65 -0.92 -7.46
N PHE A 271 -6.88 -0.76 -6.95
CA PHE A 271 -7.51 -1.77 -6.11
C PHE A 271 -7.76 -3.08 -6.87
N SER A 272 -8.21 -3.00 -8.13
CA SER A 272 -8.44 -4.19 -8.95
C SER A 272 -7.17 -4.99 -9.18
N GLU A 273 -6.06 -4.31 -9.49
CA GLU A 273 -4.77 -4.96 -9.72
C GLU A 273 -4.19 -5.53 -8.43
N ALA A 274 -4.32 -4.83 -7.29
CA ALA A 274 -3.86 -5.32 -6.00
C ALA A 274 -4.60 -6.61 -5.57
N VAL A 275 -5.93 -6.62 -5.69
CA VAL A 275 -6.74 -7.82 -5.40
C VAL A 275 -6.41 -8.95 -6.39
N ALA A 276 -6.26 -8.64 -7.68
CA ALA A 276 -5.87 -9.63 -8.68
C ALA A 276 -4.48 -10.23 -8.42
N ARG A 277 -3.50 -9.43 -7.96
CA ARG A 277 -2.19 -9.93 -7.52
C ARG A 277 -2.30 -10.81 -6.28
N GLY A 278 -3.10 -10.42 -5.29
CA GLY A 278 -3.38 -11.24 -4.11
C GLY A 278 -3.94 -12.61 -4.47
N LYS A 279 -4.97 -12.66 -5.34
CA LYS A 279 -5.57 -13.90 -5.84
C LYS A 279 -4.58 -14.75 -6.64
N ARG A 280 -3.80 -14.15 -7.54
CA ARG A 280 -2.76 -14.85 -8.33
C ARG A 280 -1.71 -15.49 -7.42
N SER A 281 -1.22 -14.75 -6.42
CA SER A 281 -0.26 -15.28 -5.45
C SER A 281 -0.84 -16.42 -4.62
N ALA A 282 -2.10 -16.33 -4.21
CA ALA A 282 -2.77 -17.42 -3.48
C ALA A 282 -2.89 -18.70 -4.32
N SER A 283 -3.34 -18.58 -5.57
CA SER A 283 -3.44 -19.72 -6.48
C SER A 283 -2.08 -20.37 -6.75
N ARG A 284 -1.04 -19.55 -6.95
CA ARG A 284 0.34 -20.02 -7.11
C ARG A 284 0.82 -20.78 -5.87
N ASP A 285 0.65 -20.21 -4.68
CA ASP A 285 1.15 -20.79 -3.44
C ASP A 285 0.40 -22.07 -3.07
N ASN A 286 -0.90 -22.12 -3.35
CA ASN A 286 -1.71 -23.34 -3.19
C ASN A 286 -1.26 -24.46 -4.13
N LEU A 287 -0.96 -24.14 -5.41
CA LEU A 287 -0.44 -25.12 -6.35
C LEU A 287 0.92 -25.68 -5.91
N LEU A 288 1.83 -24.82 -5.47
CA LEU A 288 3.15 -25.22 -4.97
C LEU A 288 3.03 -26.11 -3.72
N LYS A 289 2.12 -25.77 -2.79
CA LYS A 289 1.84 -26.62 -1.61
C LYS A 289 1.33 -28.00 -2.03
N GLN A 290 0.41 -28.08 -2.97
CA GLN A 290 -0.12 -29.36 -3.46
C GLN A 290 0.97 -30.21 -4.14
N GLN A 291 1.84 -29.60 -4.95
CA GLN A 291 2.97 -30.29 -5.57
C GLN A 291 3.94 -30.83 -4.51
N TRP A 292 4.26 -30.01 -3.50
CA TRP A 292 5.14 -30.41 -2.41
C TRP A 292 4.56 -31.56 -1.56
N LEU A 293 3.26 -31.53 -1.26
CA LEU A 293 2.57 -32.60 -0.54
C LEU A 293 2.64 -33.92 -1.32
N ARG A 294 2.32 -33.90 -2.63
CA ARG A 294 2.39 -35.08 -3.51
C ARG A 294 3.80 -35.67 -3.59
N GLN A 295 4.82 -34.81 -3.68
CA GLN A 295 6.22 -35.24 -3.69
C GLN A 295 6.59 -35.90 -2.35
N SER A 296 6.20 -35.30 -1.24
CA SER A 296 6.47 -35.81 0.11
C SER A 296 5.80 -37.16 0.36
N GLU A 297 4.56 -37.35 -0.10
CA GLU A 297 3.84 -38.63 -0.04
C GLU A 297 4.52 -39.70 -0.89
N SER A 298 4.95 -39.35 -2.10
CA SER A 298 5.67 -40.26 -3.00
C SER A 298 7.00 -40.71 -2.40
N SER A 299 7.75 -39.80 -1.77
CA SER A 299 8.99 -40.12 -1.06
C SER A 299 8.75 -41.06 0.12
N LYS A 300 7.75 -40.79 0.96
CA LYS A 300 7.38 -41.65 2.11
C LYS A 300 6.99 -43.06 1.66
N ASN A 301 6.17 -43.20 0.61
CA ASN A 301 5.79 -44.49 0.06
C ASN A 301 7.00 -45.27 -0.47
N SER A 302 7.94 -44.59 -1.12
CA SER A 302 9.17 -45.24 -1.61
C SER A 302 10.08 -45.73 -0.48
N GLU A 303 10.15 -45.01 0.65
CA GLU A 303 10.91 -45.41 1.84
C GLU A 303 10.26 -46.60 2.55
N LEU A 304 8.94 -46.60 2.67
CA LEU A 304 8.17 -47.73 3.21
C LEU A 304 8.40 -49.02 2.40
N ILE A 305 8.34 -48.95 1.07
CA ILE A 305 8.59 -50.11 0.19
C ILE A 305 10.01 -50.65 0.37
N LYS A 306 11.02 -49.76 0.47
CA LYS A 306 12.42 -50.17 0.74
C LYS A 306 12.57 -50.84 2.10
N SER A 307 11.88 -50.33 3.13
CA SER A 307 11.91 -50.91 4.48
C SER A 307 11.21 -52.26 4.60
N ALA A 308 10.21 -52.52 3.74
CA ALA A 308 9.47 -53.78 3.73
C ALA A 308 10.13 -54.88 2.87
N THR A 309 11.08 -54.51 2.01
CA THR A 309 11.82 -55.43 1.12
C THR A 309 13.23 -55.75 1.62
N SER A 310 13.67 -55.09 2.70
CA SER A 310 14.94 -55.35 3.41
C SER A 310 14.68 -56.21 4.64
#